data_AF-A0A7Y1ZLZ9-F1
#
_entry.id   AF-A0A7Y1ZLZ9-F1
#
_cell.length_a   1.000
_cell.length_b   1.000
_cell.length_c   1.000
_cell.angle_alpha   90.00
_cell.angle_beta   90.00
_cell.angle_gamma   90.00
#
_symmetry.space_group_name_H-M   'P 1'
#
loop_
_entity.id
_entity.type
_entity.pdbx_description
1 polymer ?
#
loop_
_entity_poly.entity_id
_entity_poly.type
_entity_poly.pdbx_seq_one_letter_code
_entity_poly.pdbx_strand_id
1 'polypeptide(L)'
;MGATAVGSGSYIDARIVGDALDIQQKVIHGFNSSSDARLALLRGDIFGMWSSLTSAMKGVRNAQEKIVLQLGPHRHPSMPAIPATGEILDSLGGGTDGAKLVDIWHALNEVGRVIVAPPDVDESKLAFLRQVVESSVNDEEFVQLAAESRRDLAFLPSHELQQLVESFAALETDLRFELLSLARSE
;
A
#
# COMPACT_ATOMS: atom_id res chain seq x y z
N MET A 1 -3.54 11.94 -12.90
CA MET A 1 -4.07 11.22 -11.72
C MET A 1 -4.44 12.21 -10.64
N GLY A 2 -5.53 12.02 -9.90
CA GLY A 2 -5.89 12.85 -8.76
C GLY A 2 -5.43 12.26 -7.42
N ALA A 3 -4.93 13.11 -6.52
CA ALA A 3 -4.50 12.73 -5.17
C ALA A 3 -4.77 13.83 -4.13
N THR A 4 -4.78 13.52 -2.84
CA THR A 4 -5.04 14.56 -1.82
C THR A 4 -3.80 15.42 -1.55
N ALA A 5 -2.70 14.79 -1.15
CA ALA A 5 -1.44 15.46 -0.82
C ALA A 5 -0.23 14.65 -1.29
N VAL A 6 0.95 15.27 -1.35
CA VAL A 6 2.20 14.65 -1.81
C VAL A 6 2.59 13.42 -0.96
N GLY A 7 2.30 13.43 0.35
CA GLY A 7 2.53 12.27 1.22
C GLY A 7 1.38 11.24 1.25
N SER A 8 0.32 11.44 0.45
CA SER A 8 -0.81 10.51 0.44
C SER A 8 -0.48 9.23 -0.33
N GLY A 9 -1.04 8.10 0.11
CA GLY A 9 -0.86 6.82 -0.56
C GLY A 9 -1.18 6.90 -2.06
N SER A 10 -2.29 7.56 -2.43
CA SER A 10 -2.70 7.68 -3.84
C SER A 10 -1.77 8.55 -4.70
N TYR A 11 -1.04 9.49 -4.10
CA TYR A 11 0.01 10.25 -4.80
C TYR A 11 1.22 9.36 -5.06
N ILE A 12 1.67 8.64 -4.03
CA ILE A 12 2.84 7.77 -4.11
C ILE A 12 2.55 6.59 -5.05
N ASP A 13 1.36 5.98 -4.97
CA ASP A 13 0.89 4.95 -5.90
C ASP A 13 0.99 5.42 -7.36
N ALA A 14 0.55 6.66 -7.64
CA ALA A 14 0.62 7.23 -8.98
C ALA A 14 2.05 7.41 -9.47
N ARG A 15 2.92 7.95 -8.63
CA ARG A 15 4.32 8.19 -8.98
C ARG A 15 5.08 6.88 -9.15
N ILE A 16 5.02 5.99 -8.17
CA ILE A 16 5.80 4.75 -8.16
C ILE A 16 5.41 3.81 -9.30
N VAL A 17 4.11 3.67 -9.56
CA VAL A 17 3.62 2.82 -10.67
C VAL A 17 3.84 3.52 -12.01
N GLY A 18 3.75 4.86 -12.05
CA GLY A 18 4.07 5.65 -13.23
C GLY A 18 5.53 5.45 -13.66
N ASP A 19 6.45 5.63 -12.72
CA ASP A 19 7.89 5.49 -12.96
C ASP A 19 8.25 4.03 -13.30
N ALA A 20 7.70 3.05 -12.57
CA ALA A 20 8.00 1.63 -12.80
C ALA A 20 7.46 1.07 -14.13
N LEU A 21 6.35 1.60 -14.63
CA LEU A 21 5.73 1.18 -15.90
C LEU A 21 6.04 2.11 -17.08
N ASP A 22 6.89 3.11 -16.89
CA ASP A 22 7.18 4.18 -17.87
C ASP A 22 5.89 4.87 -18.39
N ILE A 23 4.94 5.09 -17.47
CA ILE A 23 3.68 5.79 -17.74
C ILE A 23 3.83 7.23 -17.25
N GLN A 24 3.80 8.18 -18.18
CA GLN A 24 3.81 9.61 -17.84
C GLN A 24 2.51 10.03 -17.14
N GLN A 25 2.52 10.06 -15.81
CA GLN A 25 1.38 10.46 -15.00
C GLN A 25 1.57 11.87 -14.43
N LYS A 26 0.83 12.85 -14.97
CA LYS A 26 0.69 14.14 -14.27
C LYS A 26 -0.23 13.96 -13.05
N VAL A 27 0.34 14.05 -11.85
CA VAL A 27 -0.41 13.94 -10.59
C VAL A 27 -0.92 15.32 -10.17
N ILE A 28 -2.23 15.51 -10.20
CA ILE A 28 -2.93 16.70 -9.69
C ILE A 28 -3.27 16.42 -8.23
N HIS A 29 -2.61 17.15 -7.32
CA HIS A 29 -2.82 17.03 -5.89
C HIS A 29 -3.39 18.32 -5.29
N GLY A 30 -3.75 18.30 -4.01
CA GLY A 30 -4.39 19.41 -3.30
C GLY A 30 -5.90 19.27 -3.14
N PHE A 31 -6.48 18.13 -3.54
CA PHE A 31 -7.87 17.81 -3.22
C PHE A 31 -8.03 17.64 -1.69
N ASN A 32 -9.04 18.28 -1.09
CA ASN A 32 -9.22 18.20 0.37
C ASN A 32 -9.54 16.78 0.85
N SER A 33 -10.11 15.95 -0.04
CA SER A 33 -10.45 14.57 0.24
C SER A 33 -10.42 13.70 -1.01
N SER A 34 -10.38 12.38 -0.83
CA SER A 34 -10.54 11.42 -1.94
C SER A 34 -11.91 11.55 -2.62
N SER A 35 -12.94 12.04 -1.92
CA SER A 35 -14.26 12.32 -2.50
C SER A 35 -14.22 13.50 -3.47
N ASP A 36 -13.44 14.53 -3.17
CA ASP A 36 -13.26 15.70 -4.05
C ASP A 36 -12.52 15.30 -5.33
N ALA A 37 -11.45 14.50 -5.19
CA ALA A 37 -10.72 13.93 -6.33
C ALA A 37 -11.64 13.06 -7.20
N ARG A 38 -12.49 12.23 -6.57
CA ARG A 38 -13.48 11.41 -7.26
C ARG A 38 -14.53 12.25 -7.99
N LEU A 39 -15.00 13.34 -7.42
CA LEU A 39 -15.90 14.25 -8.13
C LEU A 39 -15.22 14.90 -9.34
N ALA A 40 -13.93 15.23 -9.25
CA ALA A 40 -13.15 15.69 -10.40
C ALA A 40 -13.01 14.62 -11.49
N LEU A 41 -12.83 13.35 -11.12
CA LEU A 41 -12.84 12.22 -12.06
C LEU A 41 -14.18 12.12 -12.79
N LEU A 42 -15.30 12.18 -12.07
CA LEU A 42 -16.64 12.09 -12.67
C LEU A 42 -16.98 13.29 -13.57
N ARG A 43 -16.40 14.46 -13.30
CA ARG A 43 -16.52 15.66 -14.16
C ARG A 43 -15.61 15.60 -15.38
N GLY A 44 -14.63 14.69 -15.41
CA GLY A 44 -13.63 14.59 -16.47
C GLY A 44 -12.45 15.55 -16.33
N ASP A 45 -12.29 16.21 -15.16
CA ASP A 45 -11.15 17.10 -14.89
C ASP A 45 -9.83 16.32 -14.72
N ILE A 46 -9.93 15.04 -14.34
CA ILE A 46 -8.82 14.09 -14.24
C ILE A 46 -9.22 12.75 -14.86
N PHE A 47 -8.24 11.97 -15.32
CA PHE A 47 -8.47 10.68 -15.99
C PHE A 47 -8.51 9.47 -15.07
N GLY A 48 -8.01 9.60 -13.83
CA GLY A 48 -7.93 8.49 -12.90
C GLY A 48 -7.43 8.92 -11.53
N MET A 49 -7.56 8.03 -10.56
CA MET A 49 -7.05 8.16 -9.20
C MET A 49 -6.75 6.79 -8.63
N TRP A 50 -5.77 6.70 -7.75
CA TRP A 50 -5.57 5.51 -6.91
C TRP A 50 -6.46 5.61 -5.67
N SER A 51 -7.00 4.49 -5.22
CA SER A 51 -7.82 4.41 -4.01
C SER A 51 -7.85 2.99 -3.46
N SER A 52 -8.28 2.82 -2.21
CA SER A 52 -8.48 1.48 -1.65
C SER A 52 -9.50 0.69 -2.46
N LEU A 53 -9.32 -0.63 -2.52
CA LEU A 53 -10.22 -1.53 -3.22
C LEU A 53 -11.69 -1.35 -2.77
N THR A 54 -11.91 -1.24 -1.47
CA THR A 54 -13.26 -1.04 -0.91
C THR A 54 -13.92 0.26 -1.38
N SER A 55 -13.13 1.32 -1.60
CA SER A 55 -13.61 2.59 -2.14
C SER A 55 -13.92 2.46 -3.63
N ALA A 56 -12.99 1.93 -4.42
CA ALA A 56 -13.17 1.73 -5.86
C ALA A 56 -14.37 0.85 -6.19
N MET A 57 -14.60 -0.23 -5.44
CA MET A 57 -15.74 -1.12 -5.64
C MET A 57 -17.09 -0.43 -5.38
N LYS A 58 -17.15 0.63 -4.57
CA LYS A 58 -18.37 1.45 -4.44
C LYS A 58 -18.64 2.20 -5.75
N GLY A 59 -17.62 2.79 -6.36
CA GLY A 59 -17.72 3.48 -7.65
C GLY A 59 -18.14 2.54 -8.78
N VAL A 60 -17.57 1.33 -8.84
CA VAL A 60 -17.94 0.30 -9.83
C VAL A 60 -19.40 -0.10 -9.68
N ARG A 61 -19.88 -0.38 -8.46
CA ARG A 61 -21.29 -0.74 -8.21
C ARG A 61 -22.27 0.34 -8.62
N ASN A 62 -21.87 1.61 -8.52
CA ASN A 62 -22.68 2.74 -8.94
C ASN A 62 -22.56 3.06 -10.44
N ALA A 63 -21.85 2.23 -11.23
CA ALA A 63 -21.54 2.47 -12.63
C ALA A 63 -20.84 3.81 -12.91
N GLN A 64 -20.10 4.31 -11.91
CA GLN A 64 -19.39 5.59 -11.95
C GLN A 64 -17.91 5.42 -12.32
N GLU A 65 -17.35 4.24 -12.06
CA GLU A 65 -15.91 3.99 -12.18
C GLU A 65 -15.64 2.62 -12.79
N LYS A 66 -14.45 2.49 -13.39
CA LYS A 66 -13.90 1.22 -13.83
C LYS A 66 -12.51 1.06 -13.24
N ILE A 67 -12.25 -0.06 -12.59
CA ILE A 67 -10.91 -0.43 -12.12
C ILE A 67 -10.15 -0.99 -13.32
N VAL A 68 -8.94 -0.49 -13.55
CA VAL A 68 -8.11 -0.86 -14.72
C VAL A 68 -6.77 -1.49 -14.34
N LEU A 69 -6.32 -1.28 -13.11
CA LEU A 69 -5.03 -1.77 -12.61
C LEU A 69 -5.12 -1.96 -11.09
N GLN A 70 -4.44 -2.99 -10.58
CA GLN A 70 -4.29 -3.27 -9.14
C GLN A 70 -2.84 -3.07 -8.73
N LEU A 71 -2.60 -2.42 -7.59
CA LEU A 71 -1.27 -2.39 -6.98
C LEU A 71 -1.05 -3.70 -6.21
N GLY A 72 -0.01 -4.43 -6.58
CA GLY A 72 0.42 -5.65 -5.87
C GLY A 72 1.10 -6.67 -6.79
N PRO A 73 1.70 -7.72 -6.21
CA PRO A 73 2.41 -8.76 -6.96
C PRO A 73 1.44 -9.63 -7.76
N HIS A 74 0.22 -9.81 -7.26
CA HIS A 74 -0.79 -10.70 -7.83
C HIS A 74 -2.18 -10.06 -7.84
N ARG A 75 -3.06 -10.57 -8.71
CA ARG A 75 -4.46 -10.10 -8.76
C ARG A 75 -5.19 -10.45 -7.48
N HIS A 76 -5.97 -9.50 -6.98
CA HIS A 76 -6.87 -9.76 -5.86
C HIS A 76 -7.94 -10.79 -6.27
N PRO A 77 -8.25 -11.82 -5.44
CA PRO A 77 -9.20 -12.88 -5.79
C PRO A 77 -10.61 -12.39 -6.17
N SER A 78 -11.03 -11.24 -5.64
CA SER A 78 -12.32 -10.62 -5.99
C SER A 78 -12.33 -9.88 -7.34
N MET A 79 -11.18 -9.72 -8.00
CA MET A 79 -11.02 -9.04 -9.29
C MET A 79 -10.02 -9.76 -10.21
N PRO A 80 -10.26 -11.04 -10.55
CA PRO A 80 -9.31 -11.84 -11.32
C PRO A 80 -9.16 -11.38 -12.78
N ALA A 81 -10.08 -10.56 -13.29
CA ALA A 81 -10.07 -10.06 -14.65
C ALA A 81 -9.22 -8.79 -14.85
N ILE A 82 -8.80 -8.12 -13.78
CA ILE A 82 -8.03 -6.87 -13.84
C ILE A 82 -6.56 -7.20 -13.56
N PRO A 83 -5.59 -6.74 -14.37
CA PRO A 83 -4.19 -7.03 -14.13
C PRO A 83 -3.68 -6.39 -12.83
N ALA A 84 -2.67 -7.01 -12.23
CA ALA A 84 -1.88 -6.43 -11.15
C ALA A 84 -0.57 -5.86 -11.69
N THR A 85 0.02 -4.88 -10.98
CA THR A 85 1.30 -4.27 -11.37
C THR A 85 2.41 -5.30 -11.48
N GLY A 86 2.47 -6.28 -10.57
CA GLY A 86 3.49 -7.35 -10.59
C GLY A 86 3.49 -8.14 -11.90
N GLU A 87 2.32 -8.57 -12.38
CA GLU A 87 2.20 -9.29 -13.65
C GLU A 87 2.70 -8.48 -14.86
N ILE A 88 2.45 -7.17 -14.86
CA ILE A 88 2.90 -6.29 -15.92
C ILE A 88 4.42 -6.12 -15.84
N LEU A 89 4.96 -5.87 -14.65
CA LEU A 89 6.39 -5.70 -14.42
C LEU A 89 7.19 -6.97 -14.77
N ASP A 90 6.66 -8.14 -14.42
CA ASP A 90 7.23 -9.43 -14.82
C ASP A 90 7.28 -9.57 -16.34
N SER A 91 6.21 -9.16 -17.03
CA SER A 91 6.15 -9.17 -18.51
C SER A 91 7.15 -8.21 -19.17
N LEU A 92 7.60 -7.18 -18.45
CA LEU A 92 8.59 -6.19 -18.89
C LEU A 92 10.04 -6.58 -18.53
N GLY A 93 10.25 -7.79 -18.00
CA GLY A 93 11.58 -8.34 -17.70
C GLY A 93 11.83 -8.59 -16.21
N GLY A 94 10.98 -8.08 -15.32
CA GLY A 94 11.09 -8.25 -13.87
C GLY A 94 12.40 -7.71 -13.29
N GLY A 95 12.53 -7.73 -11.95
CA GLY A 95 13.78 -7.41 -11.25
C GLY A 95 14.35 -6.00 -11.46
N THR A 96 13.63 -5.13 -12.16
CA THR A 96 13.97 -3.72 -12.33
C THR A 96 13.84 -3.00 -11.00
N ASP A 97 14.53 -1.88 -10.89
CA ASP A 97 14.45 -1.03 -9.71
C ASP A 97 13.02 -0.53 -9.46
N GLY A 98 12.29 -0.18 -10.52
CA GLY A 98 10.86 0.13 -10.45
C GLY A 98 10.03 -1.03 -9.90
N ALA A 99 10.31 -2.27 -10.30
CA ALA A 99 9.61 -3.44 -9.78
C ALA A 99 9.87 -3.65 -8.28
N LYS A 100 11.13 -3.57 -7.85
CA LYS A 100 11.51 -3.65 -6.42
C LYS A 100 10.83 -2.56 -5.60
N LEU A 101 10.77 -1.33 -6.13
CA LEU A 101 10.12 -0.20 -5.48
C LEU A 101 8.60 -0.42 -5.32
N VAL A 102 7.93 -0.89 -6.38
CA VAL A 102 6.50 -1.23 -6.33
C VAL A 102 6.22 -2.33 -5.31
N ASP A 103 7.04 -3.38 -5.26
CA ASP A 103 6.87 -4.50 -4.32
C ASP A 103 7.03 -4.05 -2.86
N ILE A 104 8.08 -3.28 -2.57
CA ILE A 104 8.34 -2.77 -1.21
C ILE A 104 7.26 -1.80 -0.79
N TRP A 105 6.85 -0.90 -1.69
CA TRP A 105 5.76 0.04 -1.40
C TRP A 105 4.44 -0.70 -1.14
N HIS A 106 4.14 -1.72 -1.94
CA HIS A 106 2.97 -2.57 -1.70
C HIS A 106 3.03 -3.25 -0.34
N ALA A 107 4.16 -3.87 0.00
CA ALA A 107 4.35 -4.52 1.29
C ALA A 107 4.20 -3.54 2.47
N LEU A 108 4.73 -2.32 2.35
CA LEU A 108 4.52 -1.25 3.34
C LEU A 108 3.05 -0.84 3.49
N ASN A 109 2.26 -0.89 2.42
CA ASN A 109 0.83 -0.61 2.46
C ASN A 109 -0.01 -1.77 3.03
N GLU A 110 0.44 -3.01 2.86
CA GLU A 110 -0.20 -4.17 3.48
C GLU A 110 -0.02 -4.18 4.99
N VAL A 111 1.10 -3.63 5.49
CA VAL A 111 1.31 -3.46 6.93
C VAL A 111 0.41 -2.32 7.44
N GLY A 112 -0.81 -2.68 7.83
CA GLY A 112 -1.82 -1.71 8.27
C GLY A 112 -1.44 -0.98 9.56
N ARG A 113 -1.28 -1.69 10.67
CA ARG A 113 -0.98 -1.09 11.99
C ARG A 113 0.22 -1.78 12.62
N VAL A 114 1.31 -1.02 12.76
CA VAL A 114 2.51 -1.47 13.45
C VAL A 114 2.50 -1.06 14.91
N ILE A 115 2.98 -1.96 15.78
CA ILE A 115 3.38 -1.64 17.14
C ILE A 115 4.89 -1.55 17.14
N VAL A 116 5.42 -0.38 17.49
CA VAL A 116 6.86 -0.13 17.53
C VAL A 116 7.29 0.21 18.95
N ALA A 117 8.43 -0.34 19.37
CA ALA A 117 9.07 0.01 20.62
C ALA A 117 10.15 1.10 20.37
N PRO A 118 10.51 1.89 21.39
CA PRO A 118 11.65 2.81 21.28
C PRO A 118 12.96 2.09 20.89
N PRO A 119 13.96 2.81 20.36
CA PRO A 119 15.29 2.25 20.20
C PRO A 119 15.88 1.84 21.56
N ASP A 120 16.86 0.94 21.54
CA ASP A 120 17.65 0.49 22.70
C ASP A 120 16.83 -0.18 23.83
N VAL A 121 15.67 -0.73 23.52
CA VAL A 121 14.91 -1.58 24.45
C VAL A 121 15.69 -2.88 24.69
N ASP A 122 15.84 -3.24 25.96
CA ASP A 122 16.46 -4.50 26.38
C ASP A 122 15.82 -5.71 25.69
N GLU A 123 16.66 -6.62 25.19
CA GLU A 123 16.23 -7.76 24.36
C GLU A 123 15.19 -8.64 25.07
N SER A 124 15.33 -8.83 26.39
CA SER A 124 14.36 -9.63 27.17
C SER A 124 12.98 -8.97 27.22
N LYS A 125 12.94 -7.63 27.30
CA LYS A 125 11.69 -6.86 27.28
C LYS A 125 11.07 -6.87 25.89
N LEU A 126 11.89 -6.75 24.85
CA LEU A 126 11.42 -6.81 23.47
C LEU A 126 10.83 -8.19 23.14
N ALA A 127 11.49 -9.27 23.57
CA ALA A 127 11.00 -10.64 23.42
C ALA A 127 9.66 -10.82 24.15
N PHE A 128 9.55 -10.33 25.39
CA PHE A 128 8.30 -10.36 26.14
C PHE A 128 7.17 -9.60 25.43
N LEU A 129 7.42 -8.38 24.94
CA LEU A 129 6.41 -7.59 24.23
C LEU A 129 5.93 -8.29 22.95
N ARG A 130 6.85 -8.86 22.15
CA ARG A 130 6.52 -9.63 20.94
C ARG A 130 5.64 -10.83 21.28
N GLN A 131 6.02 -11.60 22.29
CA GLN A 131 5.27 -12.77 22.74
C GLN A 131 3.87 -12.39 23.23
N VAL A 132 3.73 -11.31 24.01
CA VAL A 132 2.43 -10.87 24.54
C VAL A 132 1.51 -10.44 23.41
N VAL A 133 2.01 -9.63 22.46
CA VAL A 133 1.21 -9.21 21.30
C VAL A 133 0.75 -10.42 20.50
N GLU A 134 1.66 -11.33 20.16
CA GLU A 134 1.34 -12.55 19.42
C GLU A 134 0.34 -13.45 20.17
N SER A 135 0.48 -13.56 21.49
CA SER A 135 -0.46 -14.34 22.30
C SER A 135 -1.84 -13.68 22.34
N SER A 136 -1.91 -12.35 22.46
CA SER A 136 -3.17 -11.61 22.51
C SER A 136 -3.94 -11.62 21.20
N VAL A 137 -3.26 -11.50 20.05
CA VAL A 137 -3.95 -11.52 18.74
C VAL A 137 -4.46 -12.90 18.34
N ASN A 138 -3.87 -13.96 18.90
CA ASN A 138 -4.29 -15.34 18.70
C ASN A 138 -5.21 -15.86 19.82
N ASP A 139 -5.54 -15.03 20.82
CA ASP A 139 -6.46 -15.38 21.90
C ASP A 139 -7.89 -15.56 21.36
N GLU A 140 -8.57 -16.63 21.77
CA GLU A 140 -9.89 -16.98 21.25
C GLU A 140 -10.94 -15.90 21.57
N GLU A 141 -10.88 -15.27 22.74
CA GLU A 141 -11.80 -14.20 23.13
C GLU A 141 -11.55 -12.95 22.27
N PHE A 142 -10.29 -12.63 21.98
CA PHE A 142 -9.93 -11.52 21.11
C PHE A 142 -10.37 -11.75 19.65
N VAL A 143 -10.18 -12.96 19.13
CA VAL A 143 -10.60 -13.33 17.77
C VAL A 143 -12.12 -13.28 17.63
N GLN A 144 -12.86 -13.79 18.62
CA GLN A 144 -14.32 -13.70 18.63
C GLN A 144 -14.79 -12.25 18.68
N LEU A 145 -14.20 -11.43 19.55
CA LEU A 145 -14.51 -10.01 19.66
C LEU A 145 -14.25 -9.26 18.33
N ALA A 146 -13.16 -9.58 17.64
CA ALA A 146 -12.83 -9.01 16.33
C ALA A 146 -13.90 -9.37 15.28
N ALA A 147 -14.31 -10.64 15.24
CA ALA A 147 -15.34 -11.13 14.33
C ALA A 147 -16.71 -10.47 14.60
N GLU A 148 -17.15 -10.41 15.86
CA GLU A 148 -18.40 -9.75 16.27
C GLU A 148 -18.41 -8.25 15.91
N SER A 149 -17.24 -7.62 16.05
CA SER A 149 -17.02 -6.21 15.70
C SER A 149 -16.84 -5.97 14.20
N ARG A 150 -16.90 -7.02 13.36
CA ARG A 150 -16.64 -6.98 11.91
C ARG A 150 -15.30 -6.33 11.57
N ARG A 151 -14.27 -6.70 12.33
CA ARG A 151 -12.88 -6.28 12.13
C ARG A 151 -12.09 -7.48 11.65
N ASP A 152 -11.65 -7.43 10.40
CA ASP A 152 -10.74 -8.44 9.87
C ASP A 152 -9.41 -8.39 10.62
N LEU A 153 -8.95 -9.55 11.07
CA LEU A 153 -7.69 -9.73 11.78
C LEU A 153 -6.71 -10.46 10.86
N ALA A 154 -5.73 -9.72 10.35
CA ALA A 154 -4.61 -10.25 9.60
C ALA A 154 -3.33 -9.86 10.36
N PHE A 155 -2.83 -10.79 11.18
CA PHE A 155 -1.64 -10.54 11.98
C PHE A 155 -0.38 -11.00 11.23
N LEU A 156 0.58 -10.09 11.09
CA LEU A 156 1.91 -10.40 10.58
C LEU A 156 2.86 -10.65 11.76
N PRO A 157 3.46 -11.85 11.89
CA PRO A 157 4.40 -12.16 12.96
C PRO A 157 5.58 -11.19 13.01
N SER A 158 6.10 -10.96 14.22
CA SER A 158 7.15 -9.95 14.43
C SER A 158 8.44 -10.21 13.65
N HIS A 159 8.79 -11.47 13.38
CA HIS A 159 9.96 -11.84 12.60
C HIS A 159 9.79 -11.54 11.10
N GLU A 160 8.59 -11.72 10.55
CA GLU A 160 8.27 -11.37 9.15
C GLU A 160 8.23 -9.85 8.98
N LEU A 161 7.64 -9.13 9.95
CA LEU A 161 7.69 -7.67 9.97
C LEU A 161 9.13 -7.15 10.03
N GLN A 162 9.98 -7.78 10.84
CA GLN A 162 11.39 -7.43 10.93
C GLN A 162 12.11 -7.64 9.59
N GLN A 163 11.87 -8.76 8.90
CA GLN A 163 12.41 -9.02 7.57
C GLN A 163 11.97 -7.98 6.54
N LEU A 164 10.72 -7.50 6.62
CA LEU A 164 10.24 -6.43 5.74
C LEU A 164 10.92 -5.08 6.03
N VAL A 165 11.14 -4.75 7.31
CA VAL A 165 11.89 -3.53 7.67
C VAL A 165 13.35 -3.64 7.22
N GLU A 166 13.96 -4.82 7.37
CA GLU A 166 15.33 -5.09 6.94
C GLU A 166 15.46 -5.07 5.41
N SER A 167 14.47 -5.56 4.66
CA SER A 167 14.49 -5.50 3.20
C SER A 167 14.44 -4.05 2.70
N PHE A 168 13.68 -3.18 3.37
CA PHE A 168 13.71 -1.74 3.12
C PHE A 168 15.07 -1.13 3.48
N ALA A 169 15.67 -1.52 4.61
CA ALA A 169 16.98 -1.00 5.02
C ALA A 169 18.13 -1.47 4.10
N ALA A 170 18.01 -2.67 3.54
CA ALA A 170 18.96 -3.31 2.64
C ALA A 170 18.83 -2.86 1.18
N LEU A 171 17.82 -2.05 0.85
CA LEU A 171 17.75 -1.38 -0.44
C LEU A 171 19.04 -0.62 -0.72
N GLU A 172 19.46 -0.62 -1.98
CA GLU A 172 20.54 0.25 -2.44
C GLU A 172 20.23 1.70 -2.05
N THR A 173 21.27 2.44 -1.64
CA THR A 173 21.09 3.78 -1.07
C THR A 173 20.32 4.70 -2.02
N ASP A 174 20.55 4.54 -3.32
CA ASP A 174 19.89 5.29 -4.37
C ASP A 174 18.38 4.95 -4.44
N LEU A 175 18.00 3.67 -4.37
CA LEU A 175 16.60 3.25 -4.34
C LEU A 175 15.86 3.71 -3.09
N ARG A 176 16.52 3.66 -1.94
CA ARG A 176 15.94 4.18 -0.70
C ARG A 176 15.73 5.69 -0.80
N PHE A 177 16.68 6.41 -1.39
CA PHE A 177 16.53 7.85 -1.61
C PHE A 177 15.41 8.17 -2.59
N GLU A 178 15.31 7.40 -3.67
CA GLU A 178 14.22 7.49 -4.65
C GLU A 178 12.86 7.31 -3.98
N LEU A 179 12.66 6.22 -3.23
CA LEU A 179 11.42 5.97 -2.50
C LEU A 179 11.06 7.09 -1.51
N LEU A 180 12.04 7.61 -0.77
CA LEU A 180 11.84 8.76 0.13
C LEU A 180 11.56 10.06 -0.62
N SER A 181 12.06 10.22 -1.84
CA SER A 181 11.82 11.38 -2.69
C SER A 181 10.38 11.40 -3.23
N LEU A 182 9.74 10.24 -3.41
CA LEU A 182 8.35 10.15 -3.87
C LEU A 182 7.35 10.82 -2.92
N ALA A 183 7.69 10.92 -1.63
CA ALA A 183 6.87 11.59 -0.61
C ALA A 183 7.20 13.10 -0.48
N ARG A 184 8.08 13.65 -1.32
CA ARG A 184 8.46 15.08 -1.32
C ARG A 184 7.91 15.74 -2.59
N SER A 185 7.47 16.99 -2.48
CA SER A 185 7.33 17.83 -3.66
C SER A 185 8.72 18.23 -4.10
N GLU A 186 8.99 18.18 -5.42
CA GLU A 186 10.18 18.81 -6.02
C GLU A 186 10.37 20.25 -5.51
#